data_AF-A0A535NGQ5-F1
#
_entry.id   AF-A0A535NGQ5-F1
#
_cell.length_a   1.000
_cell.length_b   1.000
_cell.length_c   1.000
_cell.angle_alpha   90.00
_cell.angle_beta   90.00
_cell.angle_gamma   90.00
#
_symmetry.space_group_name_H-M   'P 1'
#
loop_
_entity.id
_entity.type
_entity.pdbx_description
1 polymer ?
#
loop_
_entity_poly.entity_id
_entity_poly.type
_entity_poly.pdbx_seq_one_letter_code
_entity_poly.pdbx_strand_id
1 'polypeptide(L)'
;MDRLIQDMDAGKIDKSVVLGVGYMPWKAYDPNSAEYVKSMVDKYPERLVGFYTGNPTGGYEEAKRLETAVTKYGLRGLKMLPSYNYVALNDRRIWPLYEACQALKVPVMVHTGWSAMPKGKMLAYDHPLYLEDVMVDFPNITVVIGHTGFMWAEEVIFFMGKFPNVWGDFAYWAEGVPLWKVAQVWSFAKKMGVMNRFIWGTDYPYVPFTNGLDLFSKVAAYTQKHELEPYITQDDQAGFFGDNAARLLGLRESVGVSNGPVAGRP
;
A
#
# COMPACT_ATOMS: atom_id res chain seq x y z
N MET A 1 -6.25 10.63 18.89
CA MET A 1 -5.81 9.22 19.02
C MET A 1 -6.95 8.35 19.49
N ASP A 2 -7.58 8.61 20.64
CA ASP A 2 -8.60 7.69 21.18
C ASP A 2 -9.81 7.52 20.25
N ARG A 3 -10.15 8.57 19.49
CA ARG A 3 -11.13 8.47 18.39
C ARG A 3 -10.75 7.46 17.29
N LEU A 4 -9.47 7.39 16.90
CA LEU A 4 -9.00 6.41 15.91
C LEU A 4 -9.25 4.99 16.40
N ILE A 5 -8.93 4.70 17.66
CA ILE A 5 -9.13 3.36 18.25
C ILE A 5 -10.63 3.04 18.36
N GLN A 6 -11.46 4.00 18.79
CA GLN A 6 -12.92 3.81 18.82
C GLN A 6 -13.51 3.54 17.43
N ASP A 7 -13.06 4.29 16.41
CA ASP A 7 -13.50 4.09 15.03
C ASP A 7 -13.01 2.73 14.48
N MET A 8 -11.80 2.29 14.85
CA MET A 8 -11.28 0.95 14.54
C MET A 8 -12.12 -0.14 15.18
N ASP A 9 -12.48 0.00 16.46
CA ASP A 9 -13.30 -0.98 17.17
C ASP A 9 -14.71 -1.09 16.55
N ALA A 10 -15.32 0.06 16.21
CA ALA A 10 -16.60 0.11 15.49
C ALA A 10 -16.52 -0.56 14.10
N GLY A 11 -15.39 -0.41 13.41
CA GLY A 11 -15.11 -1.04 12.12
C GLY A 11 -14.60 -2.49 12.21
N LYS A 12 -14.42 -3.05 13.42
CA LYS A 12 -13.80 -4.37 13.66
C LYS A 12 -12.40 -4.50 13.03
N ILE A 13 -11.59 -3.47 13.21
CA ILE A 13 -10.23 -3.36 12.65
C ILE A 13 -9.22 -3.79 13.71
N ASP A 14 -8.55 -4.92 13.50
CA ASP A 14 -7.54 -5.41 14.45
C ASP A 14 -6.28 -4.52 14.44
N LYS A 15 -5.79 -4.15 13.25
CA LYS A 15 -4.58 -3.34 13.09
C LYS A 15 -4.71 -2.30 11.99
N SER A 16 -4.12 -1.12 12.21
CA SER A 16 -4.04 -0.04 11.23
C SER A 16 -2.60 0.39 10.98
N VAL A 17 -2.29 0.73 9.73
CA VAL A 17 -1.03 1.39 9.38
C VAL A 17 -1.22 2.90 9.46
N VAL A 18 -0.48 3.57 10.33
CA VAL A 18 -0.49 5.02 10.48
C VAL A 18 0.42 5.63 9.43
N LEU A 19 -0.21 6.37 8.51
CA LEU A 19 0.45 7.08 7.41
C LEU A 19 0.30 8.59 7.63
N GLY A 20 1.35 9.34 7.32
CA GLY A 20 1.28 10.80 7.24
C GLY A 20 1.06 11.28 5.82
N VAL A 21 0.76 12.57 5.69
CA VAL A 21 0.70 13.29 4.43
C VAL A 21 1.91 14.21 4.36
N GLY A 22 2.77 14.01 3.36
CA GLY A 22 3.90 14.89 3.04
C GLY A 22 3.60 15.68 1.78
N TYR A 23 3.03 16.88 1.93
CA TYR A 23 2.63 17.77 0.85
C TYR A 23 3.26 19.16 0.99
N MET A 24 4.42 19.34 0.33
CA MET A 24 5.27 20.53 0.48
C MET A 24 4.57 21.83 0.02
N PRO A 25 3.90 21.90 -1.15
CA PRO A 25 3.13 23.08 -1.55
C PRO A 25 2.06 23.56 -0.55
N TRP A 26 1.62 22.69 0.37
CA TRP A 26 0.65 23.00 1.41
C TRP A 26 1.27 23.14 2.80
N LYS A 27 2.61 23.10 2.90
CA LYS A 27 3.35 23.09 4.18
C LYS A 27 2.89 21.99 5.13
N ALA A 28 2.37 20.89 4.58
CA ALA A 28 1.92 19.73 5.32
C ALA A 28 3.00 18.66 5.24
N TYR A 29 4.18 18.95 5.77
CA TYR A 29 5.27 18.01 5.93
C TYR A 29 6.09 18.44 7.14
N ASP A 30 6.45 17.48 7.98
CA ASP A 30 7.28 17.67 9.14
C ASP A 30 8.42 16.64 9.12
N PRO A 31 9.69 17.07 9.03
CA PRO A 31 10.84 16.16 9.07
C PRO A 31 10.98 15.40 10.40
N ASN A 32 10.30 15.85 11.46
CA ASN A 32 10.27 15.20 12.77
C ASN A 32 9.00 14.37 13.00
N SER A 33 8.15 14.20 11.98
CA SER A 33 6.89 13.45 12.06
C SER A 33 7.06 12.02 12.57
N ALA A 34 8.26 11.44 12.42
CA ALA A 34 8.58 10.11 12.93
C ALA A 34 8.37 9.97 14.45
N GLU A 35 8.71 11.00 15.23
CA GLU A 35 8.53 11.00 16.69
C GLU A 35 7.06 11.03 17.06
N TYR A 36 6.27 11.81 16.33
CA TYR A 36 4.82 11.85 16.53
C TYR A 36 4.19 10.49 16.21
N VAL A 37 4.52 9.89 15.07
CA VAL A 37 4.04 8.55 14.70
C VAL A 37 4.49 7.50 15.72
N LYS A 38 5.72 7.58 16.21
CA LYS A 38 6.20 6.71 17.30
C LYS A 38 5.34 6.85 18.55
N SER A 39 5.08 8.08 19.00
CA SER A 39 4.25 8.35 20.19
C SER A 39 2.81 7.82 20.04
N MET A 40 2.32 7.74 18.80
CA MET A 40 1.04 7.13 18.47
C MET A 40 1.10 5.60 18.61
N VAL A 41 2.11 4.97 18.00
CA VAL A 41 2.31 3.51 18.05
C VAL A 41 2.57 3.03 19.47
N ASP A 42 3.42 3.71 20.25
CA ASP A 42 3.76 3.32 21.62
C ASP A 42 2.54 3.23 22.56
N LYS A 43 1.48 4.02 22.28
CA LYS A 43 0.23 3.96 23.06
C LYS A 43 -0.60 2.72 22.76
N TYR A 44 -0.51 2.19 21.54
CA TYR A 44 -1.31 1.07 21.07
C TYR A 44 -0.50 0.14 20.14
N PRO A 45 0.61 -0.48 20.62
CA PRO A 45 1.56 -1.20 19.76
C PRO A 45 0.97 -2.44 19.09
N GLU A 46 0.01 -3.09 19.75
CA GLU A 46 -0.73 -4.23 19.21
C GLU A 46 -1.72 -3.82 18.11
N ARG A 47 -2.15 -2.56 18.07
CA ARG A 47 -3.19 -2.06 17.15
C ARG A 47 -2.62 -1.20 16.02
N LEU A 48 -1.45 -0.60 16.19
CA LEU A 48 -0.91 0.36 15.23
C LEU A 48 0.46 -0.08 14.69
N VAL A 49 0.71 0.22 13.42
CA VAL A 49 2.02 0.11 12.76
C VAL A 49 2.33 1.45 12.12
N GLY A 50 3.44 2.08 12.45
CA GLY A 50 3.77 3.41 11.94
C GLY A 50 4.68 3.35 10.71
N PHE A 51 4.40 4.18 9.70
CA PHE A 51 5.30 4.44 8.59
C PHE A 51 5.88 5.85 8.71
N TYR A 52 7.12 6.02 8.27
CA TYR A 52 7.72 7.34 8.08
C TYR A 52 7.12 8.02 6.85
N THR A 53 6.89 9.33 6.89
CA THR A 53 6.42 10.10 5.74
C THR A 53 7.59 10.89 5.17
N GLY A 54 8.05 10.51 3.99
CA GLY A 54 9.24 11.10 3.38
C GLY A 54 8.92 12.26 2.44
N ASN A 55 9.81 13.26 2.42
CA ASN A 55 9.86 14.24 1.34
C ASN A 55 10.56 13.61 0.10
N PRO A 56 9.86 13.39 -1.02
CA PRO A 56 10.44 12.75 -2.21
C PRO A 56 11.59 13.57 -2.84
N THR A 57 11.74 14.84 -2.49
CA THR A 57 12.81 15.71 -2.99
C THR A 57 13.89 16.02 -1.95
N GLY A 58 13.85 15.37 -0.78
CA GLY A 58 14.77 15.63 0.33
C GLY A 58 16.15 14.95 0.22
N GLY A 59 16.36 14.09 -0.79
CA GLY A 59 17.64 13.45 -1.07
C GLY A 59 18.20 12.60 0.09
N TYR A 60 19.52 12.57 0.22
CA TYR A 60 20.20 11.75 1.24
C TYR A 60 19.87 12.12 2.69
N GLU A 61 19.59 13.40 2.97
CA GLU A 61 19.19 13.80 4.32
C GLU A 61 17.82 13.21 4.69
N GLU A 62 16.92 13.06 3.72
CA GLU A 62 15.66 12.38 3.95
C GLU A 62 15.83 10.87 4.15
N ALA A 63 16.75 10.26 3.41
CA ALA A 63 17.11 8.86 3.59
C ALA A 63 17.66 8.58 5.01
N LYS A 64 18.48 9.48 5.56
CA LYS A 64 18.96 9.39 6.96
C LYS A 64 17.83 9.54 7.99
N ARG A 65 16.83 10.38 7.71
CA ARG A 65 15.63 10.50 8.57
C ARG A 65 14.82 9.20 8.54
N LEU A 66 14.62 8.60 7.36
CA LEU A 66 13.99 7.30 7.23
C LEU A 66 14.77 6.22 8.00
N GLU A 67 16.09 6.15 7.84
CA GLU A 67 16.93 5.21 8.59
C GLU A 67 16.76 5.38 10.10
N THR A 68 16.76 6.63 10.58
CA THR A 68 16.51 6.94 11.99
C THR A 68 15.11 6.49 12.43
N ALA A 69 14.09 6.76 11.63
CA ALA A 69 12.70 6.39 11.91
C ALA A 69 12.52 4.86 12.01
N VAL A 70 13.19 4.10 11.15
CA VAL A 70 13.15 2.64 11.18
C VAL A 70 13.96 2.08 12.35
N THR A 71 15.23 2.50 12.48
CA THR A 71 16.18 1.88 13.44
C THR A 71 15.99 2.33 14.88
N LYS A 72 15.62 3.60 15.11
CA LYS A 72 15.44 4.15 16.46
C LYS A 72 14.00 4.19 16.92
N TYR A 73 13.07 4.42 15.99
CA TYR A 73 11.64 4.58 16.33
C TYR A 73 10.79 3.37 15.98
N GLY A 74 11.36 2.34 15.35
CA GLY A 74 10.66 1.09 15.05
C GLY A 74 9.58 1.24 13.97
N LEU A 75 9.60 2.32 13.19
CA LEU A 75 8.67 2.48 12.07
C LEU A 75 8.96 1.42 11.00
N ARG A 76 7.92 0.93 10.34
CA ARG A 76 7.96 -0.31 9.54
C ARG A 76 7.81 -0.08 8.03
N GLY A 77 7.93 1.15 7.57
CA GLY A 77 7.77 1.49 6.16
C GLY A 77 7.92 2.98 5.88
N LEU A 78 7.90 3.31 4.59
CA LEU A 78 7.92 4.67 4.05
C LEU A 78 6.60 4.95 3.33
N LYS A 79 6.01 6.13 3.53
CA LYS A 79 4.94 6.70 2.71
C LYS A 79 5.46 7.91 1.95
N MET A 80 5.13 8.00 0.66
CA MET A 80 5.38 9.18 -0.16
C MET A 80 4.16 9.57 -0.99
N LEU A 81 4.09 10.85 -1.33
CA LEU A 81 3.11 11.42 -2.26
C LEU A 81 3.82 12.21 -3.37
N PRO A 82 4.52 11.56 -4.32
CA PRO A 82 5.35 12.26 -5.32
C PRO A 82 4.59 13.29 -6.18
N SER A 83 3.39 12.97 -6.68
CA SER A 83 2.62 13.90 -7.51
C SER A 83 2.15 15.15 -6.79
N TYR A 84 1.98 15.08 -5.47
CA TYR A 84 1.64 16.24 -4.64
C TYR A 84 2.88 17.12 -4.45
N ASN A 85 4.07 16.61 -4.72
CA ASN A 85 5.32 17.34 -4.66
C ASN A 85 5.92 17.63 -6.05
N TYR A 86 5.09 17.49 -7.09
CA TYR A 86 5.40 17.77 -8.48
C TYR A 86 6.60 16.99 -9.04
N VAL A 87 6.76 15.74 -8.63
CA VAL A 87 7.79 14.83 -9.12
C VAL A 87 7.20 13.47 -9.47
N ALA A 88 7.67 12.89 -10.57
CA ALA A 88 7.26 11.55 -11.00
C ALA A 88 7.80 10.48 -10.03
N LEU A 89 7.18 9.29 -10.03
CA LEU A 89 7.63 8.16 -9.20
C LEU A 89 9.09 7.75 -9.50
N ASN A 90 9.58 8.00 -10.73
CA ASN A 90 10.96 7.74 -11.17
C ASN A 90 11.86 8.99 -11.18
N ASP A 91 11.50 10.06 -10.49
CA ASP A 91 12.40 11.20 -10.35
C ASP A 91 13.66 10.79 -9.56
N ARG A 92 14.84 11.02 -10.13
CA ARG A 92 16.14 10.59 -9.57
C ARG A 92 16.44 11.21 -8.20
N ARG A 93 15.76 12.28 -7.80
CA ARG A 93 15.86 12.84 -6.44
C ARG A 93 15.28 11.91 -5.36
N ILE A 94 14.42 10.96 -5.74
CA ILE A 94 13.81 9.97 -4.84
C ILE A 94 14.74 8.77 -4.60
N TRP A 95 15.73 8.52 -5.47
CA TRP A 95 16.60 7.33 -5.41
C TRP A 95 17.19 7.05 -4.01
N PRO A 96 17.70 8.06 -3.27
CA PRO A 96 18.21 7.82 -1.93
C PRO A 96 17.19 7.19 -0.97
N LEU A 97 15.90 7.50 -1.11
CA LEU A 97 14.83 6.89 -0.31
C LEU A 97 14.54 5.45 -0.76
N TYR A 98 14.53 5.18 -2.06
CA TYR A 98 14.36 3.83 -2.58
C TYR A 98 15.50 2.90 -2.17
N GLU A 99 16.75 3.39 -2.29
CA GLU A 99 17.95 2.69 -1.83
C GLU A 99 17.87 2.37 -0.33
N ALA A 100 17.50 3.36 0.48
CA ALA A 100 17.33 3.19 1.92
C ALA A 100 16.22 2.17 2.27
N CYS A 101 15.05 2.23 1.62
CA CYS A 101 13.98 1.24 1.81
C CYS A 101 14.44 -0.19 1.49
N GLN A 102 15.18 -0.38 0.39
CA GLN A 102 15.74 -1.68 0.04
C GLN A 102 16.75 -2.16 1.09
N ALA A 103 17.68 -1.30 1.50
CA ALA A 103 18.71 -1.63 2.48
C ALA A 103 18.10 -1.99 3.85
N LEU A 104 17.08 -1.23 4.29
CA LEU A 104 16.37 -1.42 5.54
C LEU A 104 15.33 -2.56 5.48
N LYS A 105 15.06 -3.10 4.29
CA LYS A 105 14.03 -4.12 4.01
C LYS A 105 12.64 -3.71 4.52
N VAL A 106 12.30 -2.44 4.34
CA VAL A 106 10.97 -1.90 4.67
C VAL A 106 10.22 -1.54 3.39
N PRO A 107 8.89 -1.75 3.33
CA PRO A 107 8.10 -1.37 2.17
C PRO A 107 8.02 0.15 1.99
N VAL A 108 7.97 0.58 0.73
CA VAL A 108 7.61 1.94 0.33
C VAL A 108 6.21 1.95 -0.27
N MET A 109 5.31 2.73 0.32
CA MET A 109 3.99 3.01 -0.23
C MET A 109 4.02 4.35 -0.95
N VAL A 110 3.70 4.36 -2.23
CA VAL A 110 3.60 5.58 -3.04
C VAL A 110 2.14 5.84 -3.40
N HIS A 111 1.67 7.08 -3.27
CA HIS A 111 0.36 7.45 -3.82
C HIS A 111 0.39 7.32 -5.35
N THR A 112 -0.66 6.73 -5.95
CA THR A 112 -0.84 6.65 -7.40
C THR A 112 -2.32 6.78 -7.78
N GLY A 113 -2.60 7.14 -9.03
CA GLY A 113 -3.97 7.22 -9.55
C GLY A 113 -4.70 8.52 -9.19
N TRP A 114 -6.03 8.45 -9.11
CA TRP A 114 -6.89 9.63 -8.96
C TRP A 114 -6.69 10.34 -7.61
N SER A 115 -6.70 11.68 -7.65
CA SER A 115 -6.63 12.54 -6.47
C SER A 115 -7.61 13.71 -6.56
N ALA A 116 -8.31 13.98 -5.46
CA ALA A 116 -9.15 15.17 -5.31
C ALA A 116 -8.35 16.45 -4.98
N MET A 117 -7.03 16.36 -4.78
CA MET A 117 -6.24 17.50 -4.30
C MET A 117 -6.02 18.52 -5.44
N PRO A 118 -6.48 19.78 -5.29
CA PRO A 118 -6.57 20.75 -6.40
C PRO A 118 -5.22 21.20 -6.98
N LYS A 119 -4.12 20.94 -6.26
CA LYS A 119 -2.75 21.23 -6.69
C LYS A 119 -1.92 19.95 -6.91
N GLY A 120 -2.53 18.76 -6.88
CA GLY A 120 -1.88 17.52 -7.27
C GLY A 120 -1.86 17.37 -8.80
N LYS A 121 -0.79 16.79 -9.34
CA LYS A 121 -0.67 16.52 -10.79
C LYS A 121 -0.59 15.03 -11.08
N MET A 122 -1.69 14.31 -10.86
CA MET A 122 -1.73 12.84 -11.01
C MET A 122 -1.32 12.37 -12.41
N LEU A 123 -1.82 12.99 -13.48
CA LEU A 123 -1.55 12.56 -14.86
C LEU A 123 -0.07 12.71 -15.25
N ALA A 124 0.63 13.68 -14.66
CA ALA A 124 2.03 13.93 -14.97
C ALA A 124 2.97 13.01 -14.19
N TYR A 125 2.58 12.57 -12.99
CA TYR A 125 3.53 12.07 -11.99
C TYR A 125 3.15 10.75 -11.31
N ASP A 126 1.87 10.37 -11.28
CA ASP A 126 1.37 9.19 -10.54
C ASP A 126 1.21 7.94 -11.38
N HIS A 127 1.62 7.95 -12.65
CA HIS A 127 1.49 6.78 -13.51
C HIS A 127 2.33 5.62 -12.93
N PRO A 128 1.71 4.48 -12.55
CA PRO A 128 2.38 3.44 -11.77
C PRO A 128 3.55 2.80 -12.51
N LEU A 129 3.49 2.71 -13.84
CA LEU A 129 4.58 2.13 -14.65
C LEU A 129 5.89 2.94 -14.62
N TYR A 130 5.88 4.19 -14.14
CA TYR A 130 7.14 4.88 -13.83
C TYR A 130 7.98 4.12 -12.80
N LEU A 131 7.37 3.31 -11.95
CA LEU A 131 8.12 2.46 -11.01
C LEU A 131 8.99 1.40 -11.71
N GLU A 132 8.85 1.15 -13.01
CA GLU A 132 9.72 0.20 -13.73
C GLU A 132 11.20 0.54 -13.57
N ASP A 133 11.58 1.82 -13.73
CA ASP A 133 12.96 2.28 -13.53
C ASP A 133 13.46 1.96 -12.11
N VAL A 134 12.57 2.12 -11.12
CA VAL A 134 12.86 1.87 -9.71
C VAL A 134 13.03 0.36 -9.47
N MET A 135 12.16 -0.48 -10.03
CA MET A 135 12.23 -1.93 -9.87
C MET A 135 13.44 -2.54 -10.58
N VAL A 136 13.92 -1.91 -11.66
CA VAL A 136 15.17 -2.33 -12.35
C VAL A 136 16.40 -1.99 -11.50
N ASP A 137 16.47 -0.79 -10.94
CA ASP A 137 17.62 -0.34 -10.15
C ASP A 137 17.64 -0.95 -8.73
N PHE A 138 16.47 -1.23 -8.17
CA PHE A 138 16.28 -1.77 -6.82
C PHE A 138 15.44 -3.05 -6.84
N PRO A 139 15.94 -4.16 -7.41
CA PRO A 139 15.14 -5.37 -7.66
C PRO A 139 14.61 -6.06 -6.40
N ASN A 140 15.11 -5.73 -5.20
CA ASN A 140 14.67 -6.29 -3.94
C ASN A 140 13.78 -5.35 -3.11
N ILE A 141 13.51 -4.13 -3.58
CA ILE A 141 12.65 -3.17 -2.86
C ILE A 141 11.21 -3.68 -2.81
N THR A 142 10.51 -3.53 -1.68
CA THR A 142 9.06 -3.83 -1.64
C THR A 142 8.27 -2.55 -1.88
N VAL A 143 7.41 -2.55 -2.91
CA VAL A 143 6.60 -1.37 -3.28
C VAL A 143 5.11 -1.67 -3.08
N VAL A 144 4.40 -0.75 -2.45
CA VAL A 144 2.94 -0.73 -2.36
C VAL A 144 2.42 0.41 -3.23
N ILE A 145 1.70 0.06 -4.29
CA ILE A 145 1.08 1.00 -5.22
C ILE A 145 -0.25 1.48 -4.62
N GLY A 146 -0.24 2.73 -4.18
CA GLY A 146 -1.36 3.49 -3.64
C GLY A 146 -2.61 3.35 -4.49
N HIS A 147 -3.73 2.90 -3.91
CA HIS A 147 -4.99 2.75 -4.63
C HIS A 147 -4.89 1.85 -5.87
N THR A 148 -3.87 0.99 -5.98
CA THR A 148 -3.65 0.12 -7.15
C THR A 148 -3.76 0.89 -8.48
N GLY A 149 -3.29 2.14 -8.52
CA GLY A 149 -3.37 3.00 -9.72
C GLY A 149 -4.77 3.42 -10.16
N PHE A 150 -5.84 3.08 -9.44
CA PHE A 150 -7.24 3.30 -9.84
C PHE A 150 -7.53 2.82 -11.26
N MET A 151 -7.66 3.74 -12.22
CA MET A 151 -7.99 3.44 -13.61
C MET A 151 -6.82 2.80 -14.38
N TRP A 152 -5.64 2.72 -13.75
CA TRP A 152 -4.48 1.98 -14.24
C TRP A 152 -4.33 0.60 -13.59
N ALA A 153 -5.36 0.08 -12.89
CA ALA A 153 -5.26 -1.17 -12.16
C ALA A 153 -4.87 -2.37 -13.02
N GLU A 154 -5.34 -2.45 -14.26
CA GLU A 154 -4.94 -3.51 -15.20
C GLU A 154 -3.44 -3.46 -15.52
N GLU A 155 -2.86 -2.26 -15.67
CA GLU A 155 -1.42 -2.09 -15.87
C GLU A 155 -0.64 -2.48 -14.61
N VAL A 156 -1.15 -2.10 -13.44
CA VAL A 156 -0.59 -2.50 -12.14
C VAL A 156 -0.58 -4.02 -12.00
N ILE A 157 -1.65 -4.71 -12.41
CA ILE A 157 -1.72 -6.17 -12.38
C ILE A 157 -0.64 -6.81 -13.27
N PHE A 158 -0.44 -6.30 -14.49
CA PHE A 158 0.65 -6.77 -15.36
C PHE A 158 2.02 -6.50 -14.74
N PHE A 159 2.21 -5.31 -14.19
CA PHE A 159 3.44 -4.90 -13.54
C PHE A 159 3.78 -5.79 -12.32
N MET A 160 2.77 -6.11 -11.49
CA MET A 160 2.89 -7.07 -10.39
C MET A 160 3.20 -8.48 -10.88
N GLY A 161 2.72 -8.87 -12.05
CA GLY A 161 3.06 -10.15 -12.68
C GLY A 161 4.55 -10.25 -13.04
N LYS A 162 5.17 -9.12 -13.44
CA LYS A 162 6.60 -9.00 -13.73
C LYS A 162 7.45 -8.92 -12.46
N PHE A 163 6.98 -8.18 -11.44
CA PHE A 163 7.75 -7.89 -10.23
C PHE A 163 7.09 -8.46 -8.97
N PRO A 164 7.64 -9.52 -8.35
CA PRO A 164 6.97 -10.27 -7.27
C PRO A 164 6.88 -9.51 -5.93
N ASN A 165 7.67 -8.45 -5.79
CA ASN A 165 7.77 -7.55 -4.65
C ASN A 165 6.88 -6.29 -4.76
N VAL A 166 5.99 -6.24 -5.76
CA VAL A 166 4.99 -5.18 -5.91
C VAL A 166 3.64 -5.64 -5.36
N TRP A 167 3.02 -4.76 -4.57
CA TRP A 167 1.73 -4.90 -3.91
C TRP A 167 0.81 -3.74 -4.30
N GLY A 168 -0.49 -3.92 -4.15
CA GLY A 168 -1.48 -2.86 -4.37
C GLY A 168 -2.43 -2.75 -3.18
N ASP A 169 -2.74 -1.53 -2.74
CA ASP A 169 -3.83 -1.31 -1.79
C ASP A 169 -5.10 -0.80 -2.49
N PHE A 170 -6.24 -1.06 -1.87
CA PHE A 170 -7.55 -0.66 -2.40
C PHE A 170 -8.19 0.49 -1.60
N ALA A 171 -7.38 1.32 -0.93
CA ALA A 171 -7.89 2.49 -0.23
C ALA A 171 -8.73 3.37 -1.18
N TYR A 172 -9.87 3.84 -0.69
CA TYR A 172 -10.80 4.70 -1.40
C TYR A 172 -11.55 4.07 -2.60
N TRP A 173 -11.28 2.82 -2.99
CA TRP A 173 -11.98 2.18 -4.13
C TRP A 173 -13.49 2.07 -3.92
N ALA A 174 -13.92 1.78 -2.69
CA ALA A 174 -15.34 1.62 -2.41
C ALA A 174 -16.17 2.92 -2.52
N GLU A 175 -15.53 4.09 -2.43
CA GLU A 175 -16.20 5.38 -2.62
C GLU A 175 -16.47 5.68 -4.10
N GLY A 176 -15.52 5.36 -4.97
CA GLY A 176 -15.52 5.81 -6.36
C GLY A 176 -15.73 4.73 -7.41
N VAL A 177 -15.60 3.45 -7.05
CA VAL A 177 -15.54 2.34 -8.01
C VAL A 177 -16.67 1.34 -7.76
N PRO A 178 -17.51 1.05 -8.77
CA PRO A 178 -18.63 0.13 -8.60
C PRO A 178 -18.15 -1.33 -8.46
N LEU A 179 -18.97 -2.14 -7.78
CA LEU A 179 -18.71 -3.57 -7.51
C LEU A 179 -18.26 -4.36 -8.74
N TRP A 180 -18.89 -4.14 -9.91
CA TRP A 180 -18.56 -4.87 -11.13
C TRP A 180 -17.12 -4.62 -11.60
N LYS A 181 -16.61 -3.40 -11.44
CA LYS A 181 -15.25 -3.04 -11.83
C LYS A 181 -14.23 -3.62 -10.85
N VAL A 182 -14.54 -3.60 -9.55
CA VAL A 182 -13.73 -4.30 -8.54
C VAL A 182 -13.66 -5.80 -8.84
N ALA A 183 -14.80 -6.42 -9.16
CA ALA A 183 -14.85 -7.83 -9.52
C ALA A 183 -14.02 -8.16 -10.77
N GLN A 184 -14.05 -7.31 -11.81
CA GLN A 184 -13.18 -7.45 -12.99
C GLN A 184 -11.70 -7.37 -12.62
N VAL A 185 -11.30 -6.36 -11.86
CA VAL A 185 -9.91 -6.16 -11.44
C VAL A 185 -9.42 -7.34 -10.60
N TRP A 186 -10.21 -7.80 -9.64
CA TRP A 186 -9.82 -8.93 -8.78
C TRP A 186 -9.77 -10.25 -9.55
N SER A 187 -10.76 -10.52 -10.40
CA SER A 187 -10.77 -11.73 -11.23
C SER A 187 -9.55 -11.75 -12.17
N PHE A 188 -9.22 -10.61 -12.77
CA PHE A 188 -8.01 -10.47 -13.58
C PHE A 188 -6.72 -10.65 -12.77
N ALA A 189 -6.62 -10.03 -11.59
CA ALA A 189 -5.48 -10.22 -10.68
C ALA A 189 -5.32 -11.69 -10.25
N LYS A 190 -6.43 -12.40 -10.01
CA LYS A 190 -6.41 -13.83 -9.72
C LYS A 190 -5.95 -14.65 -10.90
N LYS A 191 -6.40 -14.32 -12.12
CA LYS A 191 -5.91 -14.96 -13.36
C LYS A 191 -4.41 -14.80 -13.53
N MET A 192 -3.89 -13.63 -13.16
CA MET A 192 -2.46 -13.29 -13.22
C MET A 192 -1.65 -13.83 -12.02
N GLY A 193 -2.30 -14.47 -11.04
CA GLY A 193 -1.63 -15.02 -9.87
C GLY A 193 -1.11 -13.97 -8.87
N VAL A 194 -1.69 -12.77 -8.88
CA VAL A 194 -1.26 -11.63 -8.04
C VAL A 194 -2.30 -11.16 -7.03
N MET A 195 -3.49 -11.77 -7.00
CA MET A 195 -4.57 -11.44 -6.06
C MET A 195 -4.12 -11.48 -4.58
N ASN A 196 -3.21 -12.40 -4.24
CA ASN A 196 -2.66 -12.49 -2.89
C ASN A 196 -1.75 -11.30 -2.52
N ARG A 197 -1.47 -10.35 -3.41
CA ARG A 197 -0.70 -9.13 -3.11
C ARG A 197 -1.56 -7.87 -3.07
N PHE A 198 -2.88 -8.02 -3.06
CA PHE A 198 -3.80 -6.93 -2.76
C PHE A 198 -4.12 -6.83 -1.28
N ILE A 199 -4.11 -5.61 -0.75
CA ILE A 199 -4.41 -5.31 0.65
C ILE A 199 -5.57 -4.34 0.75
N TRP A 200 -6.41 -4.57 1.76
CA TRP A 200 -7.49 -3.66 2.08
C TRP A 200 -6.97 -2.39 2.77
N GLY A 201 -7.61 -1.26 2.45
CA GLY A 201 -7.40 0.03 3.09
C GLY A 201 -8.64 0.90 2.88
N THR A 202 -8.79 1.94 3.70
CA THR A 202 -9.96 2.85 3.61
C THR A 202 -9.60 4.25 3.14
N ASP A 203 -8.39 4.73 3.43
CA ASP A 203 -8.01 6.15 3.35
C ASP A 203 -8.63 7.01 4.49
N TYR A 204 -8.85 6.40 5.67
CA TYR A 204 -9.21 7.13 6.88
C TYR A 204 -8.25 8.30 7.15
N PRO A 205 -8.73 9.49 7.54
CA PRO A 205 -10.10 9.80 7.98
C PRO A 205 -11.05 10.30 6.90
N TYR A 206 -10.64 10.35 5.63
CA TYR A 206 -11.53 10.78 4.54
C TYR A 206 -12.71 9.82 4.38
N VAL A 207 -12.47 8.55 4.69
CA VAL A 207 -13.42 7.45 4.55
C VAL A 207 -13.48 6.67 5.88
N PRO A 208 -14.68 6.42 6.46
CA PRO A 208 -14.81 5.63 7.68
C PRO A 208 -14.32 4.18 7.52
N PHE A 209 -13.89 3.54 8.62
CA PHE A 209 -13.45 2.13 8.59
C PHE A 209 -14.53 1.14 8.16
N THR A 210 -15.80 1.47 8.39
CA THR A 210 -16.93 0.65 7.96
C THR A 210 -17.13 0.67 6.45
N ASN A 211 -16.48 1.60 5.74
CA ASN A 211 -16.63 1.71 4.30
C ASN A 211 -15.93 0.57 3.55
N GLY A 212 -16.51 0.19 2.41
CA GLY A 212 -15.98 -0.84 1.54
C GLY A 212 -16.14 -2.27 2.05
N LEU A 213 -16.40 -2.51 3.34
CA LEU A 213 -16.68 -3.85 3.86
C LEU A 213 -17.86 -4.50 3.11
N ASP A 214 -18.94 -3.76 2.89
CA ASP A 214 -20.10 -4.23 2.13
C ASP A 214 -19.76 -4.49 0.65
N LEU A 215 -19.03 -3.57 0.00
CA LEU A 215 -18.66 -3.71 -1.40
C LEU A 215 -17.73 -4.90 -1.62
N PHE A 216 -16.62 -4.97 -0.88
CA PHE A 216 -15.60 -6.00 -1.06
C PHE A 216 -16.11 -7.40 -0.65
N SER A 217 -16.98 -7.51 0.37
CA SER A 217 -17.57 -8.80 0.77
C SER A 217 -18.51 -9.39 -0.30
N LYS A 218 -19.08 -8.55 -1.17
CA LYS A 218 -19.95 -8.99 -2.28
C LYS A 218 -19.19 -9.47 -3.52
N VAL A 219 -17.87 -9.26 -3.62
CA VAL A 219 -17.10 -9.54 -4.85
C VAL A 219 -17.16 -11.03 -5.22
N ALA A 220 -16.97 -11.95 -4.27
CA ALA A 220 -17.05 -13.39 -4.54
C ALA A 220 -18.41 -13.79 -5.14
N ALA A 221 -19.50 -13.42 -4.47
CA ALA A 221 -20.86 -13.67 -4.94
C ALA A 221 -21.13 -13.02 -6.31
N TYR A 222 -20.60 -11.81 -6.54
CA TYR A 222 -20.73 -11.14 -7.83
C TYR A 222 -20.05 -11.93 -8.95
N THR A 223 -18.80 -12.37 -8.75
CA THR A 223 -18.08 -13.16 -9.78
C THR A 223 -18.79 -14.46 -10.13
N GLN A 224 -19.36 -15.16 -9.14
CA GLN A 224 -20.12 -16.38 -9.37
C GLN A 224 -21.43 -16.11 -10.11
N LYS A 225 -22.22 -15.12 -9.65
CA LYS A 225 -23.51 -14.76 -10.25
C LYS A 225 -23.39 -14.38 -11.73
N HIS A 226 -22.27 -13.74 -12.10
CA HIS A 226 -22.04 -13.19 -13.43
C HIS A 226 -21.05 -13.99 -14.27
N GLU A 227 -20.69 -15.20 -13.84
CA GLU A 227 -19.79 -16.11 -14.59
C GLU A 227 -18.44 -15.45 -14.95
N LEU A 228 -17.94 -14.57 -14.08
CA LEU A 228 -16.70 -13.83 -14.26
C LEU A 228 -15.50 -14.66 -13.77
N GLU A 229 -14.96 -15.49 -14.66
CA GLU A 229 -13.84 -16.38 -14.37
C GLU A 229 -12.47 -15.69 -14.44
N PRO A 230 -11.52 -16.03 -13.53
CA PRO A 230 -11.68 -16.96 -12.41
C PRO A 230 -12.50 -16.33 -11.26
N TYR A 231 -13.33 -17.17 -10.62
CA TYR A 231 -14.16 -16.75 -9.49
C TYR A 231 -13.31 -16.38 -8.28
N ILE A 232 -13.69 -15.30 -7.61
CA ILE A 232 -13.12 -14.90 -6.32
C ILE A 232 -13.68 -15.82 -5.23
N THR A 233 -12.78 -16.33 -4.39
CA THR A 233 -13.10 -17.23 -3.28
C THR A 233 -13.17 -16.48 -1.95
N GLN A 234 -13.72 -17.13 -0.93
CA GLN A 234 -13.68 -16.60 0.43
C GLN A 234 -12.24 -16.48 0.96
N ASP A 235 -11.34 -17.38 0.55
CA ASP A 235 -9.92 -17.31 0.91
C ASP A 235 -9.23 -16.10 0.29
N ASP A 236 -9.57 -15.73 -0.95
CA ASP A 236 -9.07 -14.49 -1.57
C ASP A 236 -9.54 -13.25 -0.79
N GLN A 237 -10.79 -13.25 -0.32
CA GLN A 237 -11.36 -12.16 0.48
C GLN A 237 -10.71 -12.06 1.87
N ALA A 238 -10.56 -13.19 2.57
CA ALA A 238 -9.86 -13.25 3.85
C ALA A 238 -8.39 -12.81 3.69
N GLY A 239 -7.74 -13.27 2.63
CA GLY A 239 -6.47 -12.79 2.11
C GLY A 239 -6.38 -11.26 2.10
N PHE A 240 -7.27 -10.66 1.33
CA PHE A 240 -7.35 -9.22 1.10
C PHE A 240 -7.58 -8.40 2.38
N PHE A 241 -8.48 -8.83 3.27
CA PHE A 241 -8.86 -8.07 4.46
C PHE A 241 -7.79 -8.05 5.57
N GLY A 242 -6.84 -8.98 5.61
CA GLY A 242 -5.82 -8.97 6.67
C GLY A 242 -4.57 -9.79 6.40
N ASP A 243 -4.73 -11.02 5.91
CA ASP A 243 -3.62 -11.98 5.80
C ASP A 243 -2.49 -11.50 4.89
N ASN A 244 -2.85 -10.83 3.79
CA ASN A 244 -1.90 -10.25 2.84
C ASN A 244 -1.09 -9.12 3.50
N ALA A 245 -1.74 -8.21 4.23
CA ALA A 245 -1.07 -7.13 4.95
C ALA A 245 -0.18 -7.66 6.08
N ALA A 246 -0.65 -8.68 6.82
CA ALA A 246 0.13 -9.33 7.87
C ALA A 246 1.40 -9.99 7.31
N ARG A 247 1.31 -10.61 6.12
CA ARG A 247 2.49 -11.17 5.41
C ARG A 247 3.44 -10.07 4.94
N LEU A 248 2.93 -9.02 4.31
CA LEU A 248 3.73 -7.87 3.85
C LEU A 248 4.52 -7.23 5.00
N LEU A 249 3.89 -7.07 6.17
CA LEU A 249 4.47 -6.40 7.32
C LEU A 249 5.21 -7.36 8.27
N GLY A 250 5.29 -8.66 7.97
CA GLY A 250 5.93 -9.64 8.83
C GLY A 250 5.33 -9.70 10.23
N LEU A 251 4.00 -9.59 10.34
CA LEU A 251 3.25 -9.61 11.61
C LEU A 251 2.82 -11.02 12.03
N ARG A 252 2.99 -12.02 11.16
CA ARG A 252 2.81 -13.43 11.52
C ARG A 252 4.12 -13.97 12.07
N GLU A 253 4.06 -14.68 13.19
CA GLU A 253 5.14 -15.59 13.57
C GLU A 253 5.38 -16.56 12.41
N SER A 254 6.65 -16.82 12.09
CA SER A 254 7.00 -17.81 11.08
C SER A 254 6.54 -19.18 11.54
N VAL A 255 5.33 -19.59 11.16
CA VAL A 255 4.94 -21.00 11.20
C VAL A 255 5.85 -21.67 10.18
N GLY A 256 6.81 -22.47 10.66
CA GLY A 256 7.79 -23.15 9.83
C GLY A 256 7.11 -23.90 8.70
N VAL A 257 7.23 -23.38 7.48
CA VAL A 257 6.81 -24.08 6.28
C VAL A 257 7.84 -25.18 6.05
N SER A 258 7.44 -26.42 6.32
CA SER A 258 8.16 -27.60 5.84
C SER A 258 8.30 -27.49 4.32
N ASN A 259 9.53 -27.41 3.84
CA ASN A 259 9.84 -27.40 2.41
C ASN A 259 9.37 -28.71 1.76
N GLY A 260 8.16 -28.71 1.21
CA GLY A 260 7.74 -29.69 0.21
C GLY A 260 8.42 -29.39 -1.12
N PRO A 261 8.76 -30.40 -1.94
CA PRO A 261 9.56 -30.20 -3.13
C PRO A 261 8.81 -29.33 -4.14
N VAL A 262 9.49 -28.28 -4.61
CA VAL A 262 9.05 -27.47 -5.75
C VAL A 262 9.07 -28.37 -6.98
N ALA A 263 7.90 -28.81 -7.41
CA ALA A 263 7.74 -29.44 -8.71
C ALA A 263 8.09 -28.41 -9.79
N GLY A 264 9.18 -28.68 -10.51
CA GLY A 264 9.57 -27.92 -11.68
C GLY A 264 8.41 -27.83 -12.68
N ARG A 265 8.22 -26.65 -13.24
CA ARG A 265 7.36 -26.45 -14.42
C ARG A 265 8.23 -26.26 -15.66
N PRO A 266 7.74 -26.72 -16.81
CA PRO A 266 8.50 -26.90 -18.05
C PRO A 266 9.02 -25.60 -18.65
#